data_AF-A0A066VGN4-F1
#
_entry.id   AF-A0A066VGN4-F1
#
_cell.length_a   1.000
_cell.length_b   1.000
_cell.length_c   1.000
_cell.angle_alpha   90.00
_cell.angle_beta   90.00
_cell.angle_gamma   90.00
#
_symmetry.space_group_name_H-M   'P 1'
#
loop_
_entity.id
_entity.type
_entity.pdbx_description
1 polymer ?
#
loop_
_entity_poly.entity_id
_entity_poly.type
_entity_poly.pdbx_seq_one_letter_code
_entity_poly.pdbx_strand_id
1 'polypeptide(L)'
;MQLKAPILAAALATVSFVSAAPATTPAKTLEVPLSKRAGALLIPGSNLIDFTKVTQHMQALKAKYDKTANKNKRNTGTVPLTDQSSEELWTGTVNIGTPAQSLSVDFDTGSSDFVANNGAYNPSKSSTSTNTGNTFQVSYGDGTTASGPIYTDTATVGGLTATGVTIGRAGDNNFIGDGANALAGMGLPQLSNFPEQEPLWKSLSDQGKISPVFNIKLRTSGSTLILGAAGSSPTYTSLSSDVGYWQVAASVNGQNFQSVVDSGTTLIVAPTSAAKKLFSQLGLSTFTQDSTLYASYDCSSTPQVTFNYGSKSITLSSATATFGTTNSGSCVLSIVGEDIGYSAWITGDPLFRNTVVTFDYTNNRVGFS
;
A
#
# COMPACT_ATOMS: atom_id res chain seq x y z
N MET A 1 -51.08 49.66 61.56
CA MET A 1 -49.98 48.71 61.80
C MET A 1 -50.10 47.59 60.76
N GLN A 2 -48.96 47.13 60.23
CA GLN A 2 -48.78 46.29 59.02
C GLN A 2 -48.70 47.04 57.67
N LEU A 3 -47.48 47.45 57.33
CA LEU A 3 -47.05 47.69 55.95
C LEU A 3 -47.00 46.35 55.18
N LYS A 4 -47.56 46.30 53.97
CA LYS A 4 -47.26 45.27 52.97
C LYS A 4 -46.54 45.94 51.80
N ALA A 5 -45.29 45.56 51.57
CA ALA A 5 -44.53 45.94 50.39
C ALA A 5 -44.97 45.10 49.16
N PRO A 6 -45.02 45.66 47.94
CA PRO A 6 -45.24 44.88 46.74
C PRO A 6 -43.90 44.29 46.24
N ILE A 7 -43.92 43.00 45.92
CA ILE A 7 -42.80 42.29 45.29
C ILE A 7 -42.81 42.64 43.80
N LEU A 8 -41.75 43.29 43.33
CA LEU A 8 -41.51 43.57 41.92
C LEU A 8 -40.80 42.36 41.30
N ALA A 9 -41.51 41.56 40.49
CA ALA A 9 -40.91 40.45 39.74
C ALA A 9 -40.31 40.99 38.43
N ALA A 10 -38.97 41.04 38.35
CA ALA A 10 -38.25 41.33 37.12
C ALA A 10 -38.13 40.04 36.29
N ALA A 11 -38.79 39.99 35.13
CA ALA A 11 -38.61 38.93 34.15
C ALA A 11 -37.33 39.20 33.34
N LEU A 12 -36.26 38.44 33.59
CA LEU A 12 -35.09 38.38 32.71
C LEU A 12 -35.42 37.50 31.49
N ALA A 13 -35.58 38.12 30.32
CA ALA A 13 -35.63 37.40 29.05
C ALA A 13 -34.20 37.05 28.62
N THR A 14 -33.81 35.79 28.78
CA THR A 14 -32.55 35.26 28.22
C THR A 14 -32.74 34.96 26.74
N VAL A 15 -32.09 35.75 25.87
CA VAL A 15 -32.01 35.46 24.43
C VAL A 15 -30.93 34.40 24.22
N SER A 16 -31.34 33.16 23.98
CA SER A 16 -30.43 32.08 23.60
C SER A 16 -30.09 32.21 22.12
N PHE A 17 -28.88 32.67 21.80
CA PHE A 17 -28.33 32.56 20.46
C PHE A 17 -27.96 31.10 20.19
N VAL A 18 -28.79 30.40 19.41
CA VAL A 18 -28.42 29.11 18.84
C VAL A 18 -27.43 29.38 17.71
N SER A 19 -26.13 29.23 17.99
CA SER A 19 -25.13 29.11 16.93
C SER A 19 -25.38 27.77 16.24
N ALA A 20 -25.93 27.81 15.03
CA ALA A 20 -25.99 26.64 14.17
C ALA A 20 -24.55 26.22 13.86
N ALA A 21 -24.14 25.06 14.37
CA ALA A 21 -22.91 24.41 13.95
C ALA A 21 -22.93 24.26 12.42
N PRO A 22 -21.80 24.46 11.72
CA PRO A 22 -21.73 24.21 10.29
C PRO A 22 -22.16 22.77 10.03
N ALA A 23 -23.07 22.58 9.08
CA ALA A 23 -23.44 21.25 8.61
C ALA A 23 -22.16 20.55 8.11
N THR A 24 -21.77 19.47 8.78
CA THR A 24 -20.72 18.58 8.30
C THR A 24 -21.21 17.94 7.00
N THR A 25 -20.71 18.44 5.88
CA THR A 25 -20.90 17.78 4.59
C THR A 25 -20.38 16.34 4.74
N PRO A 26 -21.17 15.30 4.42
CA PRO A 26 -20.67 13.93 4.44
C PRO A 26 -19.41 13.88 3.57
N ALA A 27 -18.30 13.40 4.14
CA ALA A 27 -17.08 13.19 3.38
C ALA A 27 -17.44 12.33 2.17
N LYS A 28 -17.23 12.88 0.97
CA LYS A 28 -17.60 12.26 -0.29
C LYS A 28 -16.74 10.99 -0.45
N THR A 29 -17.29 9.84 -0.10
CA THR A 29 -16.62 8.54 -0.32
C THR A 29 -16.47 8.35 -1.81
N LEU A 30 -15.24 8.21 -2.29
CA LEU A 30 -14.94 8.12 -3.71
C LEU A 30 -14.08 6.90 -4.00
N GLU A 31 -14.59 6.07 -4.90
CA GLU A 31 -13.99 4.80 -5.29
C GLU A 31 -13.11 5.00 -6.52
N VAL A 32 -11.86 4.53 -6.42
CA VAL A 32 -10.91 4.40 -7.52
C VAL A 32 -10.89 2.92 -7.91
N PRO A 33 -11.48 2.55 -9.06
CA PRO A 33 -11.42 1.17 -9.52
C PRO A 33 -9.96 0.82 -9.84
N LEU A 34 -9.54 -0.37 -9.39
CA LEU A 34 -8.23 -0.94 -9.68
C LEU A 34 -8.39 -2.12 -10.64
N SER A 35 -7.43 -2.26 -11.56
CA SER A 35 -7.38 -3.37 -12.51
C SER A 35 -6.21 -4.30 -12.18
N LYS A 36 -6.45 -5.63 -12.18
CA LYS A 36 -5.37 -6.62 -12.06
C LYS A 36 -4.60 -6.68 -13.37
N ARG A 37 -3.26 -6.75 -13.32
CA ARG A 37 -2.45 -7.14 -14.48
C ARG A 37 -2.10 -8.63 -14.47
N ALA A 38 -2.05 -9.23 -15.67
CA ALA A 38 -2.01 -10.67 -15.84
C ALA A 38 -0.64 -11.31 -15.49
N GLY A 39 -0.69 -12.40 -14.72
CA GLY A 39 0.25 -13.53 -14.74
C GLY A 39 1.72 -13.20 -14.49
N ALA A 40 1.97 -12.29 -13.57
CA ALA A 40 3.25 -11.63 -13.46
C ALA A 40 4.39 -12.60 -13.07
N LEU A 41 4.19 -13.40 -12.03
CA LEU A 41 5.14 -14.44 -11.62
C LEU A 41 5.01 -15.75 -12.42
N LEU A 42 4.23 -15.74 -13.51
CA LEU A 42 3.93 -16.91 -14.32
C LEU A 42 4.57 -16.81 -15.71
N ILE A 43 4.80 -17.97 -16.30
CA ILE A 43 5.11 -18.10 -17.72
C ILE A 43 3.85 -17.68 -18.50
N PRO A 44 3.95 -16.72 -19.44
CA PRO A 44 2.80 -16.20 -20.18
C PRO A 44 1.95 -17.31 -20.82
N GLY A 45 0.64 -17.24 -20.62
CA GLY A 45 -0.32 -18.22 -21.16
C GLY A 45 -0.38 -19.55 -20.40
N SER A 46 0.21 -19.65 -19.20
CA SER A 46 0.20 -20.86 -18.38
C SER A 46 -0.01 -20.57 -16.89
N ASN A 47 -0.19 -21.62 -16.08
CA ASN A 47 -0.13 -21.55 -14.62
C ASN A 47 1.27 -21.89 -14.07
N LEU A 48 2.27 -22.09 -14.93
CA LEU A 48 3.62 -22.44 -14.51
C LEU A 48 4.33 -21.21 -13.95
N ILE A 49 4.99 -21.39 -12.82
CA ILE A 49 5.78 -20.33 -12.19
C ILE A 49 7.02 -20.05 -13.03
N ASP A 50 7.25 -18.77 -13.31
CA ASP A 50 8.51 -18.29 -13.86
C ASP A 50 9.41 -17.86 -12.70
N PHE A 51 10.24 -18.79 -12.23
CA PHE A 51 11.11 -18.53 -11.08
C PHE A 51 12.14 -17.43 -11.34
N THR A 52 12.49 -17.13 -12.59
CA THR A 52 13.36 -15.98 -12.90
C THR A 52 12.70 -14.68 -12.44
N LYS A 53 11.40 -14.55 -12.71
CA LYS A 53 10.61 -13.39 -12.29
C LYS A 53 10.39 -13.36 -10.78
N VAL A 54 10.24 -14.53 -10.14
CA VAL A 54 10.17 -14.59 -8.66
C VAL A 54 11.49 -14.15 -8.04
N THR A 55 12.63 -14.61 -8.56
CA THR A 55 13.97 -14.22 -8.10
C THR A 55 14.19 -12.72 -8.24
N GLN A 56 13.79 -12.15 -9.37
CA GLN A 56 13.76 -10.70 -9.54
C GLN A 56 12.89 -10.07 -8.45
N HIS A 57 11.65 -10.55 -8.26
CA HIS A 57 10.70 -9.96 -7.30
C HIS A 57 11.28 -9.95 -5.88
N MET A 58 11.99 -11.01 -5.49
CA MET A 58 12.65 -11.08 -4.20
C MET A 58 13.85 -10.12 -4.09
N GLN A 59 14.64 -9.93 -5.14
CA GLN A 59 15.69 -8.91 -5.18
C GLN A 59 15.13 -7.48 -5.07
N ALA A 60 13.97 -7.22 -5.65
CA ALA A 60 13.24 -5.95 -5.50
C ALA A 60 12.89 -5.69 -4.04
N LEU A 61 12.22 -6.67 -3.40
CA LEU A 61 11.81 -6.58 -2.01
C LEU A 61 13.01 -6.44 -1.09
N LYS A 62 14.07 -7.21 -1.32
CA LYS A 62 15.31 -7.07 -0.55
C LYS A 62 15.86 -5.65 -0.63
N ALA A 63 15.93 -5.05 -1.82
CA ALA A 63 16.37 -3.67 -1.96
C ALA A 63 15.45 -2.68 -1.22
N LYS A 64 14.11 -2.88 -1.31
CA LYS A 64 13.06 -2.11 -0.59
C LYS A 64 13.25 -2.11 0.91
N TYR A 65 13.48 -3.29 1.48
CA TYR A 65 13.39 -3.50 2.92
C TYR A 65 14.75 -3.43 3.64
N ASP A 66 15.87 -3.81 3.00
CA ASP A 66 17.23 -3.68 3.56
C ASP A 66 17.58 -2.20 3.88
N LYS A 67 17.15 -1.25 3.04
CA LYS A 67 17.51 0.17 3.20
C LYS A 67 16.69 0.87 4.30
N THR A 68 15.43 0.51 4.49
CA THR A 68 14.61 1.09 5.56
C THR A 68 15.10 0.67 6.95
N ALA A 69 15.60 -0.55 7.11
CA ALA A 69 16.30 -0.96 8.33
C ALA A 69 17.49 -0.03 8.66
N ASN A 70 18.15 0.51 7.63
CA ASN A 70 19.29 1.40 7.75
C ASN A 70 18.93 2.90 7.85
N LYS A 71 17.75 3.35 7.37
CA LYS A 71 17.26 4.75 7.53
C LYS A 71 17.14 5.17 9.01
N ASN A 72 16.98 4.23 9.95
CA ASN A 72 17.00 4.49 11.40
C ASN A 72 18.38 4.94 11.94
N LYS A 73 19.44 4.89 11.13
CA LYS A 73 20.76 5.45 11.42
C LYS A 73 21.03 6.59 10.42
N ARG A 74 20.87 7.84 10.84
CA ARG A 74 21.00 9.05 10.01
C ARG A 74 22.17 9.00 9.01
N ASN A 75 21.84 8.99 7.72
CA ASN A 75 22.38 9.86 6.68
C ASN A 75 21.54 9.67 5.40
N THR A 76 21.41 10.73 4.59
CA THR A 76 20.59 10.82 3.37
C THR A 76 20.67 9.55 2.50
N GLY A 77 19.52 8.98 2.14
CA GLY A 77 19.46 7.69 1.44
C GLY A 77 18.16 7.46 0.66
N THR A 78 18.36 7.09 -0.61
CA THR A 78 17.46 6.50 -1.60
C THR A 78 16.47 5.43 -1.09
N VAL A 79 15.16 5.69 -1.19
CA VAL A 79 14.06 4.69 -1.31
C VAL A 79 14.13 4.09 -2.71
N PRO A 80 14.08 2.77 -2.80
CA PRO A 80 13.90 2.09 -4.06
C PRO A 80 12.43 2.11 -4.46
N LEU A 81 12.20 2.46 -5.71
CA LEU A 81 11.07 1.96 -6.48
C LEU A 81 11.66 0.93 -7.43
N THR A 82 10.95 -0.11 -7.86
CA THR A 82 11.59 -1.22 -8.60
C THR A 82 11.01 -1.46 -9.98
N ASP A 83 11.85 -1.36 -11.02
CA ASP A 83 11.49 -1.86 -12.35
C ASP A 83 11.48 -3.36 -12.29
N GLN A 84 10.30 -3.97 -12.26
CA GLN A 84 10.20 -5.39 -12.53
C GLN A 84 9.10 -5.65 -13.54
N SER A 85 9.58 -6.09 -14.69
CA SER A 85 8.84 -6.58 -15.84
C SER A 85 8.20 -7.91 -15.50
N SER A 86 7.30 -7.89 -14.51
CA SER A 86 6.11 -8.75 -14.33
C SER A 86 5.79 -8.92 -12.84
N GLU A 87 5.37 -7.87 -12.14
CA GLU A 87 4.69 -7.98 -10.82
C GLU A 87 3.15 -7.91 -10.96
N GLU A 88 2.40 -8.55 -10.05
CA GLU A 88 0.94 -8.40 -9.99
C GLU A 88 0.64 -7.02 -9.42
N LEU A 89 0.50 -6.03 -10.30
CA LEU A 89 0.17 -4.66 -9.90
C LEU A 89 -1.34 -4.42 -10.01
N TRP A 90 -1.83 -3.57 -9.13
CA TRP A 90 -3.24 -3.17 -9.07
C TRP A 90 -3.35 -1.71 -9.43
N THR A 91 -3.64 -1.45 -10.70
CA THR A 91 -3.51 -0.09 -11.23
C THR A 91 -4.83 0.67 -11.23
N GLY A 92 -4.77 1.94 -10.85
CA GLY A 92 -5.83 2.91 -11.05
C GLY A 92 -5.34 4.12 -11.84
N THR A 93 -6.25 5.03 -12.18
CA THR A 93 -5.89 6.22 -12.97
C THR A 93 -5.69 7.44 -12.06
N VAL A 94 -4.57 8.13 -12.26
CA VAL A 94 -4.33 9.47 -11.71
C VAL A 94 -4.06 10.43 -12.85
N ASN A 95 -4.73 11.57 -12.83
CA ASN A 95 -4.55 12.65 -13.80
C ASN A 95 -3.61 13.70 -13.21
N ILE A 96 -2.52 14.02 -13.90
CA ILE A 96 -1.52 15.02 -13.47
C ILE A 96 -1.47 16.19 -14.44
N GLY A 97 -1.52 17.40 -13.91
CA GLY A 97 -1.27 18.63 -14.64
C GLY A 97 -2.46 19.29 -15.31
N THR A 98 -2.17 20.41 -15.99
CA THR A 98 -3.16 21.23 -16.69
C THR A 98 -2.65 21.61 -18.09
N PRO A 99 -3.21 21.06 -19.19
CA PRO A 99 -4.24 20.02 -19.23
C PRO A 99 -3.77 18.69 -18.61
N ALA A 100 -4.74 17.90 -18.15
CA ALA A 100 -4.49 16.63 -17.47
C ALA A 100 -3.79 15.60 -18.37
N GLN A 101 -2.78 14.95 -17.81
CA GLN A 101 -2.08 13.80 -18.35
C GLN A 101 -2.46 12.57 -17.53
N SER A 102 -3.02 11.55 -18.18
CA SER A 102 -3.52 10.34 -17.50
C SER A 102 -2.39 9.33 -17.30
N LEU A 103 -2.11 8.98 -16.05
CA LEU A 103 -1.14 7.96 -15.66
C LEU A 103 -1.88 6.71 -15.18
N SER A 104 -1.32 5.54 -15.50
CA SER A 104 -1.72 4.25 -14.91
C SER A 104 -0.82 3.99 -13.72
N VAL A 105 -1.40 4.03 -12.53
CA VAL A 105 -0.67 4.13 -11.26
C VAL A 105 -0.87 2.87 -10.45
N ASP A 106 0.22 2.24 -10.04
CA ASP A 106 0.23 1.26 -8.96
C ASP A 106 0.17 1.96 -7.59
N PHE A 107 -0.73 1.54 -6.72
CA PHE A 107 -0.91 2.11 -5.38
C PHE A 107 -0.26 1.22 -4.32
N ASP A 108 0.91 1.63 -3.82
CA ASP A 108 1.81 0.81 -3.01
C ASP A 108 1.84 1.28 -1.55
N THR A 109 1.22 0.54 -0.61
CA THR A 109 1.25 0.88 0.82
C THR A 109 2.61 0.64 1.48
N GLY A 110 3.55 -0.03 0.81
CA GLY A 110 4.93 -0.21 1.22
C GLY A 110 5.88 0.90 0.78
N SER A 111 5.42 1.97 0.12
CA SER A 111 6.26 3.15 -0.22
C SER A 111 5.48 4.45 -0.10
N SER A 112 6.15 5.60 -0.20
CA SER A 112 5.54 6.92 0.04
C SER A 112 5.86 7.98 -1.02
N ASP A 113 6.70 7.65 -2.00
CA ASP A 113 7.03 8.54 -3.11
C ASP A 113 6.02 8.33 -4.27
N PHE A 114 5.70 9.38 -5.03
CA PHE A 114 4.98 9.28 -6.30
C PHE A 114 5.97 9.48 -7.44
N VAL A 115 6.22 8.45 -8.25
CA VAL A 115 7.13 8.53 -9.38
C VAL A 115 6.44 8.06 -10.65
N ALA A 116 6.76 8.71 -11.77
CA ALA A 116 6.32 8.33 -13.10
C ALA A 116 7.51 7.90 -13.96
N ASN A 117 7.27 6.89 -14.80
CA ASN A 117 8.23 6.43 -15.80
C ASN A 117 8.60 7.55 -16.76
N ASN A 118 9.67 7.33 -17.52
CA ASN A 118 9.98 8.21 -18.62
C ASN A 118 8.80 8.30 -19.60
N GLY A 119 8.48 9.51 -20.04
CA GLY A 119 7.39 9.77 -20.98
C GLY A 119 5.97 9.64 -20.42
N ALA A 120 5.77 9.07 -19.22
CA ALA A 120 4.44 8.94 -18.60
C ALA A 120 3.89 10.30 -18.11
N TYR A 121 4.78 11.19 -17.66
CA TYR A 121 4.45 12.55 -17.26
C TYR A 121 5.40 13.54 -17.95
N ASN A 122 4.84 14.53 -18.63
CA ASN A 122 5.58 15.62 -19.25
C ASN A 122 5.25 16.96 -18.57
N PRO A 123 6.13 17.45 -17.67
CA PRO A 123 5.91 18.70 -16.94
C PRO A 123 5.81 19.93 -17.86
N SER A 124 6.50 19.93 -19.01
CA SER A 124 6.45 21.07 -19.96
C SER A 124 5.08 21.25 -20.63
N LYS A 125 4.21 20.23 -20.55
CA LYS A 125 2.84 20.28 -21.10
C LYS A 125 1.81 20.68 -20.05
N SER A 126 2.22 20.95 -18.81
CA SER A 126 1.35 21.33 -17.71
C SER A 126 1.62 22.77 -17.29
N SER A 127 0.61 23.63 -17.33
CA SER A 127 0.68 25.02 -16.85
C SER A 127 0.72 25.12 -15.32
N THR A 128 0.43 24.04 -14.61
CA THR A 128 0.46 23.97 -13.13
C THR A 128 1.70 23.26 -12.60
N SER A 129 2.56 22.73 -13.48
CA SER A 129 3.80 22.07 -13.09
C SER A 129 4.84 23.09 -12.62
N THR A 130 5.43 22.85 -11.46
CA THR A 130 6.58 23.60 -10.94
C THR A 130 7.74 22.66 -10.66
N ASN A 131 8.91 22.96 -11.23
CA ASN A 131 10.14 22.24 -10.90
C ASN A 131 10.59 22.62 -9.48
N THR A 132 10.83 21.63 -8.62
CA THR A 132 11.24 21.87 -7.23
C THR A 132 12.74 22.18 -7.10
N GLY A 133 13.54 21.91 -8.14
CA GLY A 133 15.00 21.95 -8.08
C GLY A 133 15.63 20.72 -7.42
N ASN A 134 14.82 19.81 -6.87
CA ASN A 134 15.28 18.58 -6.25
C ASN A 134 15.29 17.41 -7.24
N THR A 135 16.08 16.39 -6.92
CA THR A 135 16.13 15.12 -7.66
C THR A 135 15.90 13.95 -6.73
N PHE A 136 15.47 12.82 -7.31
CA PHE A 136 15.48 11.53 -6.64
C PHE A 136 16.45 10.60 -7.37
N GLN A 137 17.02 9.65 -6.62
CA GLN A 137 17.80 8.55 -7.16
C GLN A 137 17.42 7.27 -6.43
N VAL A 138 17.30 6.21 -7.20
CA VAL A 138 16.86 4.85 -6.89
C VAL A 138 17.92 3.89 -7.41
N SER A 139 18.32 2.92 -6.59
CA SER A 139 19.20 1.82 -6.99
C SER A 139 18.56 0.51 -6.57
N TYR A 140 18.45 -0.41 -7.52
CA TYR A 140 17.77 -1.69 -7.32
C TYR A 140 18.76 -2.79 -6.90
N GLY A 141 18.22 -3.91 -6.40
CA GLY A 141 19.02 -5.06 -5.95
C GLY A 141 19.70 -5.82 -7.09
N ASP A 142 19.21 -5.64 -8.32
CA ASP A 142 19.77 -6.21 -9.56
C ASP A 142 20.88 -5.35 -10.19
N GLY A 143 21.20 -4.19 -9.58
CA GLY A 143 22.23 -3.27 -10.04
C GLY A 143 21.76 -2.17 -11.00
N THR A 144 20.49 -2.14 -11.40
CA THR A 144 19.97 -1.04 -12.24
C THR A 144 19.76 0.25 -11.42
N THR A 145 19.40 1.38 -12.04
CA THR A 145 19.01 2.60 -11.32
C THR A 145 17.86 3.36 -12.00
N ALA A 146 17.03 4.04 -11.21
CA ALA A 146 16.11 5.08 -11.68
C ALA A 146 16.49 6.40 -11.01
N SER A 147 16.43 7.50 -11.72
CA SER A 147 16.67 8.81 -11.12
C SER A 147 16.06 9.90 -11.98
N GLY A 148 15.82 11.05 -11.39
CA GLY A 148 15.38 12.20 -12.16
C GLY A 148 14.88 13.37 -11.33
N PRO A 149 14.41 14.42 -12.00
CA PRO A 149 13.89 15.63 -11.36
C PRO A 149 12.56 15.39 -10.65
N ILE A 150 12.34 16.15 -9.58
CA ILE A 150 11.09 16.19 -8.81
C ILE A 150 10.32 17.46 -9.18
N TYR A 151 9.03 17.31 -9.48
CA TYR A 151 8.10 18.40 -9.74
C TYR A 151 6.99 18.42 -8.69
N THR A 152 6.31 19.54 -8.58
CA THR A 152 4.96 19.60 -8.02
C THR A 152 3.98 19.92 -9.13
N ASP A 153 2.78 19.34 -9.07
CA ASP A 153 1.71 19.63 -10.03
C ASP A 153 0.33 19.39 -9.39
N THR A 154 -0.74 19.69 -10.13
CA THR A 154 -2.11 19.35 -9.75
C THR A 154 -2.37 17.88 -10.06
N ALA A 155 -2.85 17.11 -9.08
CA ALA A 155 -3.23 15.72 -9.26
C ALA A 155 -4.72 15.54 -9.01
N THR A 156 -5.37 14.75 -9.86
CA THR A 156 -6.77 14.34 -9.70
C THR A 156 -6.90 12.82 -9.72
N VAL A 157 -7.45 12.24 -8.66
CA VAL A 157 -7.65 10.80 -8.48
C VAL A 157 -9.07 10.53 -8.00
N GLY A 158 -9.78 9.63 -8.67
CA GLY A 158 -11.18 9.32 -8.41
C GLY A 158 -12.16 10.49 -8.64
N GLY A 159 -11.71 11.71 -8.93
CA GLY A 159 -12.51 12.94 -8.92
C GLY A 159 -12.20 13.88 -7.75
N LEU A 160 -11.23 13.53 -6.89
CA LEU A 160 -10.64 14.42 -5.89
C LEU A 160 -9.40 15.09 -6.47
N THR A 161 -9.24 16.39 -6.24
CA THR A 161 -8.11 17.17 -6.75
C THR A 161 -7.29 17.76 -5.60
N ALA A 162 -5.98 17.55 -5.64
CA ALA A 162 -4.99 18.23 -4.81
C ALA A 162 -4.00 19.01 -5.69
N THR A 163 -3.62 20.21 -5.25
CA THR A 163 -2.58 21.02 -5.90
C THR A 163 -1.23 20.83 -5.21
N GLY A 164 -0.13 21.04 -5.93
CA GLY A 164 1.20 20.97 -5.33
C GLY A 164 1.62 19.54 -4.94
N VAL A 165 1.02 18.52 -5.55
CA VAL A 165 1.39 17.11 -5.32
C VAL A 165 2.74 16.87 -5.93
N THR A 166 3.64 16.29 -5.14
CA THR A 166 5.00 15.99 -5.60
C THR A 166 5.03 14.74 -6.46
N ILE A 167 5.74 14.80 -7.58
CA ILE A 167 5.93 13.71 -8.52
C ILE A 167 7.37 13.69 -9.04
N GLY A 168 8.06 12.58 -8.85
CA GLY A 168 9.35 12.31 -9.48
C GLY A 168 9.15 11.85 -10.91
N ARG A 169 9.94 12.38 -11.85
CA ARG A 169 9.96 11.88 -13.23
C ARG A 169 11.25 11.09 -13.46
N ALA A 170 11.14 9.79 -13.69
CA ALA A 170 12.29 8.97 -14.06
C ALA A 170 12.88 9.45 -15.41
N GLY A 171 14.22 9.49 -15.46
CA GLY A 171 15.03 9.80 -16.63
C GLY A 171 14.99 8.67 -17.64
N ASP A 172 16.11 8.00 -17.91
CA ASP A 172 16.20 7.11 -19.08
C ASP A 172 15.69 5.67 -18.84
N ASN A 173 15.53 5.27 -17.58
CA ASN A 173 15.06 3.93 -17.23
C ASN A 173 13.63 3.99 -16.70
N ASN A 174 12.76 3.12 -17.22
CA ASN A 174 11.50 2.84 -16.56
C ASN A 174 11.79 2.14 -15.24
N PHE A 175 10.98 2.43 -14.24
CA PHE A 175 11.07 1.85 -12.90
C PHE A 175 9.83 1.02 -12.57
N ILE A 176 8.84 0.95 -13.45
CA ILE A 176 7.68 0.09 -13.25
C ILE A 176 7.20 -0.42 -14.60
N GLY A 177 6.96 -1.72 -14.69
CA GLY A 177 6.52 -2.36 -15.92
C GLY A 177 5.01 -2.51 -16.00
N ASP A 178 4.61 -3.14 -17.10
CA ASP A 178 3.48 -4.05 -17.03
C ASP A 178 2.13 -3.46 -16.63
N GLY A 179 1.69 -2.48 -17.41
CA GLY A 179 0.34 -1.91 -17.32
C GLY A 179 0.24 -0.75 -16.34
N ALA A 180 1.22 -0.56 -15.47
CA ALA A 180 1.48 0.71 -14.81
C ALA A 180 2.55 1.49 -15.59
N ASN A 181 2.50 2.81 -15.48
CA ASN A 181 3.58 3.70 -15.93
C ASN A 181 3.97 4.71 -14.83
N ALA A 182 3.46 4.50 -13.62
CA ALA A 182 3.77 5.25 -12.43
C ALA A 182 3.41 4.46 -11.17
N LEU A 183 3.97 4.85 -10.03
CA LEU A 183 3.70 4.32 -8.71
C LEU A 183 3.34 5.49 -7.80
N ALA A 184 2.27 5.38 -7.01
CA ALA A 184 1.93 6.32 -5.97
C ALA A 184 1.99 5.63 -4.61
N GLY A 185 2.97 6.02 -3.81
CA GLY A 185 3.10 5.53 -2.44
C GLY A 185 1.87 5.86 -1.59
N MET A 186 1.43 4.86 -0.82
CA MET A 186 0.33 4.90 0.13
C MET A 186 0.79 4.60 1.57
N GLY A 187 2.10 4.56 1.78
CA GLY A 187 2.78 4.41 3.06
C GLY A 187 2.71 5.66 3.94
N LEU A 188 3.35 5.57 5.11
CA LEU A 188 3.48 6.71 6.02
C LEU A 188 4.44 7.76 5.43
N PRO A 189 4.17 9.07 5.60
CA PRO A 189 5.01 10.14 5.06
C PRO A 189 6.51 10.00 5.31
N GLN A 190 6.90 9.50 6.47
CA GLN A 190 8.28 9.36 6.91
C GLN A 190 9.09 8.35 6.08
N LEU A 191 8.43 7.49 5.28
CA LEU A 191 9.12 6.63 4.32
C LEU A 191 9.61 7.38 3.08
N SER A 192 8.99 8.53 2.78
CA SER A 192 9.30 9.36 1.62
C SER A 192 10.78 9.72 1.57
N ASN A 193 11.34 9.78 0.37
CA ASN A 193 12.64 10.43 0.16
C ASN A 193 12.52 11.85 -0.30
N PHE A 194 11.38 12.20 -0.87
CA PHE A 194 11.24 13.52 -1.45
C PHE A 194 11.41 14.53 -0.31
N PRO A 195 12.32 15.49 -0.47
CA PRO A 195 12.64 16.41 0.61
C PRO A 195 11.40 17.21 0.97
N GLU A 196 10.90 17.01 2.20
CA GLU A 196 9.77 17.73 2.80
C GLU A 196 8.43 17.61 2.04
N GLN A 197 8.15 16.44 1.44
CA GLN A 197 6.93 16.23 0.64
C GLN A 197 6.13 14.99 1.03
N GLU A 198 4.81 15.12 0.86
CA GLU A 198 3.79 14.18 1.33
C GLU A 198 3.28 13.26 0.22
N PRO A 199 2.90 12.00 0.53
CA PRO A 199 2.20 11.13 -0.39
C PRO A 199 0.92 11.77 -0.97
N LEU A 200 0.47 11.31 -2.14
CA LEU A 200 -0.75 11.84 -2.81
C LEU A 200 -1.97 11.85 -1.89
N TRP A 201 -2.23 10.74 -1.18
CA TRP A 201 -3.38 10.64 -0.27
C TRP A 201 -3.29 11.65 0.89
N LYS A 202 -2.08 11.94 1.36
CA LYS A 202 -1.83 12.87 2.45
C LYS A 202 -1.96 14.31 1.98
N SER A 203 -1.49 14.62 0.76
CA SER A 203 -1.75 15.91 0.10
C SER A 203 -3.25 16.21 -0.05
N LEU A 204 -4.05 15.21 -0.41
CA LEU A 204 -5.52 15.32 -0.45
C LEU A 204 -6.11 15.58 0.94
N SER A 205 -5.63 14.86 1.96
CA SER A 205 -6.08 15.03 3.34
C SER A 205 -5.76 16.41 3.89
N ASP A 206 -4.54 16.89 3.72
CA ASP A 206 -4.09 18.20 4.22
C ASP A 206 -4.85 19.35 3.58
N GLN A 207 -5.32 19.16 2.33
CA GLN A 207 -6.18 20.11 1.62
C GLN A 207 -7.67 19.90 1.91
N GLY A 208 -8.01 19.11 2.93
CA GLY A 208 -9.38 18.88 3.40
C GLY A 208 -10.26 18.13 2.40
N LYS A 209 -9.67 17.43 1.42
CA LYS A 209 -10.44 16.70 0.39
C LYS A 209 -10.96 15.36 0.90
N ILE A 210 -10.25 14.75 1.84
CA ILE A 210 -10.59 13.47 2.46
C ILE A 210 -10.24 13.50 3.95
N SER A 211 -10.87 12.61 4.73
CA SER A 211 -10.27 12.20 6.01
C SER A 211 -8.99 11.38 5.73
N PRO A 212 -8.00 11.37 6.63
CA PRO A 212 -6.74 10.63 6.45
C PRO A 212 -6.92 9.12 6.73
N VAL A 213 -7.89 8.54 6.05
CA VAL A 213 -8.26 7.13 6.11
C VAL A 213 -8.53 6.68 4.69
N PHE A 214 -8.06 5.49 4.32
CA PHE A 214 -8.42 4.87 3.05
C PHE A 214 -8.54 3.36 3.22
N ASN A 215 -9.18 2.69 2.27
CA ASN A 215 -9.21 1.23 2.26
C ASN A 215 -8.99 0.66 0.87
N ILE A 216 -8.42 -0.55 0.84
CA ILE A 216 -8.09 -1.28 -0.39
C ILE A 216 -8.76 -2.66 -0.32
N LYS A 217 -9.34 -3.07 -1.44
CA LYS A 217 -9.80 -4.43 -1.66
C LYS A 217 -9.34 -4.92 -3.03
N LEU A 218 -8.61 -6.03 -3.04
CA LEU A 218 -8.15 -6.65 -4.28
C LEU A 218 -9.04 -7.86 -4.65
N ARG A 219 -9.34 -8.03 -5.92
CA ARG A 219 -10.25 -9.03 -6.49
C ARG A 219 -9.87 -9.32 -7.94
N THR A 220 -10.21 -10.49 -8.49
CA THR A 220 -9.97 -10.76 -9.92
C THR A 220 -10.60 -9.70 -10.84
N SER A 221 -11.75 -9.16 -10.44
CA SER A 221 -12.40 -8.00 -11.06
C SER A 221 -13.07 -7.16 -9.98
N GLY A 222 -13.18 -5.84 -10.21
CA GLY A 222 -13.80 -4.91 -9.26
C GLY A 222 -12.96 -4.68 -8.00
N SER A 223 -11.63 -4.63 -8.13
CA SER A 223 -10.78 -4.13 -7.06
C SER A 223 -11.01 -2.63 -6.85
N THR A 224 -10.81 -2.17 -5.62
CA THR A 224 -11.15 -0.80 -5.24
C THR A 224 -10.12 -0.22 -4.29
N LEU A 225 -9.74 1.03 -4.52
CA LEU A 225 -9.18 1.93 -3.52
C LEU A 225 -10.25 2.97 -3.18
N ILE A 226 -10.60 3.11 -1.91
CA ILE A 226 -11.53 4.12 -1.45
C ILE A 226 -10.78 5.11 -0.57
N LEU A 227 -10.76 6.37 -1.00
CA LEU A 227 -10.10 7.47 -0.28
C LEU A 227 -11.11 8.16 0.65
N GLY A 228 -10.70 8.45 1.89
CA GLY A 228 -11.49 9.17 2.88
C GLY A 228 -12.43 8.32 3.72
N ALA A 229 -12.43 6.99 3.58
CA ALA A 229 -13.33 6.12 4.31
C ALA A 229 -12.68 4.80 4.75
N ALA A 230 -13.14 4.29 5.88
CA ALA A 230 -12.85 2.94 6.35
C ALA A 230 -13.71 1.90 5.63
N GLY A 231 -13.28 0.63 5.70
CA GLY A 231 -14.12 -0.51 5.36
C GLY A 231 -15.33 -0.65 6.30
N SER A 232 -16.21 -1.60 6.01
CA SER A 232 -17.39 -1.85 6.85
C SER A 232 -16.99 -2.59 8.13
N SER A 233 -17.14 -1.94 9.29
CA SER A 233 -16.89 -2.53 10.61
C SER A 233 -15.51 -3.19 10.77
N PRO A 234 -14.40 -2.48 10.51
CA PRO A 234 -13.05 -3.03 10.61
C PRO A 234 -12.71 -3.40 12.05
N THR A 235 -12.05 -4.55 12.20
CA THR A 235 -11.31 -4.88 13.41
C THR A 235 -9.92 -4.24 13.30
N TYR A 236 -9.60 -3.35 14.22
CA TYR A 236 -8.35 -2.58 14.19
C TYR A 236 -7.24 -3.21 15.04
N THR A 237 -6.02 -3.09 14.53
CA THR A 237 -4.77 -3.32 15.26
C THR A 237 -3.92 -2.05 15.19
N SER A 238 -3.42 -1.59 16.32
CA SER A 238 -2.51 -0.44 16.39
C SER A 238 -1.20 -0.72 15.66
N LEU A 239 -0.64 0.31 15.06
CA LEU A 239 0.70 0.26 14.48
C LEU A 239 1.75 0.01 15.56
N SER A 240 2.76 -0.78 15.21
CA SER A 240 3.90 -1.08 16.07
C SER A 240 4.85 0.12 16.21
N SER A 241 4.78 1.09 15.30
CA SER A 241 5.55 2.34 15.27
C SER A 241 4.80 3.37 14.43
N ASP A 242 4.91 4.65 14.78
CA ASP A 242 4.41 5.78 13.97
C ASP A 242 5.42 6.23 12.89
N VAL A 243 6.59 5.59 12.86
CA VAL A 243 7.64 5.75 11.84
C VAL A 243 7.84 4.43 11.11
N GLY A 244 7.90 4.49 9.78
CA GLY A 244 8.17 3.33 8.92
C GLY A 244 6.92 2.87 8.18
N TYR A 245 6.67 1.57 8.18
CA TYR A 245 5.59 0.96 7.41
C TYR A 245 4.27 0.88 8.19
N TRP A 246 3.19 0.55 7.49
CA TRP A 246 1.94 0.05 8.08
C TRP A 246 2.16 -1.33 8.72
N GLN A 247 2.91 -1.34 9.82
CA GLN A 247 3.32 -2.54 10.53
C GLN A 247 2.43 -2.79 11.75
N VAL A 248 1.86 -3.99 11.84
CA VAL A 248 1.00 -4.42 12.95
C VAL A 248 1.39 -5.80 13.47
N ALA A 249 1.03 -6.10 14.73
CA ALA A 249 1.14 -7.45 15.26
C ALA A 249 0.10 -8.39 14.64
N ALA A 250 0.52 -9.63 14.34
CA ALA A 250 -0.33 -10.66 13.76
C ALA A 250 0.09 -12.06 14.19
N SER A 251 -0.71 -13.06 13.83
CA SER A 251 -0.30 -14.47 13.88
C SER A 251 -0.80 -15.26 12.68
N VAL A 252 -0.12 -16.34 12.33
CA VAL A 252 -0.54 -17.28 11.28
C VAL A 252 -0.43 -18.69 11.82
N ASN A 253 -1.54 -19.44 11.83
CA ASN A 253 -1.61 -20.81 12.36
C ASN A 253 -0.96 -20.96 13.76
N GLY A 254 -1.08 -19.95 14.63
CA GLY A 254 -0.52 -19.93 15.98
C GLY A 254 0.93 -19.42 16.10
N GLN A 255 1.56 -19.04 15.00
CA GLN A 255 2.87 -18.38 15.00
C GLN A 255 2.71 -16.86 14.99
N ASN A 256 3.15 -16.18 16.05
CA ASN A 256 3.13 -14.71 16.14
C ASN A 256 4.23 -14.09 15.28
N PHE A 257 3.94 -12.93 14.67
CA PHE A 257 4.90 -12.16 13.88
C PHE A 257 4.50 -10.67 13.78
N GLN A 258 5.42 -9.86 13.23
CA GLN A 258 5.15 -8.47 12.82
C GLN A 258 4.84 -8.44 11.34
N SER A 259 3.75 -7.78 10.94
CA SER A 259 3.22 -7.78 9.58
C SER A 259 3.31 -6.38 8.99
N VAL A 260 4.12 -6.19 7.96
CA VAL A 260 4.02 -5.02 7.08
C VAL A 260 2.92 -5.30 6.06
N VAL A 261 1.86 -4.50 6.08
CA VAL A 261 0.69 -4.69 5.22
C VAL A 261 0.88 -3.90 3.92
N ASP A 262 1.29 -4.60 2.86
CA ASP A 262 1.88 -4.00 1.66
C ASP A 262 1.11 -4.38 0.38
N SER A 263 0.32 -3.46 -0.18
CA SER A 263 -0.40 -3.69 -1.44
C SER A 263 0.50 -3.73 -2.67
N GLY A 264 1.75 -3.27 -2.57
CA GLY A 264 2.75 -3.31 -3.64
C GLY A 264 3.61 -4.57 -3.61
N THR A 265 3.15 -5.65 -2.97
CA THR A 265 3.86 -6.94 -2.94
C THR A 265 2.93 -8.07 -3.42
N THR A 266 3.35 -8.81 -4.45
CA THR A 266 2.56 -9.90 -5.05
C THR A 266 2.42 -11.13 -4.15
N LEU A 267 3.42 -11.45 -3.33
CA LEU A 267 3.44 -12.63 -2.45
C LEU A 267 3.28 -12.27 -0.97
N ILE A 268 3.19 -13.29 -0.12
CA ILE A 268 3.48 -13.15 1.30
C ILE A 268 4.92 -13.60 1.51
N VAL A 269 5.77 -12.73 2.04
CA VAL A 269 7.19 -13.01 2.27
C VAL A 269 7.45 -13.07 3.77
N ALA A 270 7.96 -14.20 4.23
CA ALA A 270 8.32 -14.42 5.62
C ALA A 270 9.84 -14.61 5.75
N PRO A 271 10.46 -14.23 6.88
CA PRO A 271 11.83 -14.65 7.17
C PRO A 271 11.98 -16.17 7.02
N THR A 272 13.10 -16.63 6.47
CA THR A 272 13.27 -18.02 6.04
C THR A 272 12.98 -19.01 7.16
N SER A 273 13.42 -18.70 8.38
CA SER A 273 13.20 -19.52 9.58
C SER A 273 11.72 -19.61 9.98
N ALA A 274 10.99 -18.50 9.83
CA ALA A 274 9.57 -18.41 10.13
C ALA A 274 8.72 -19.16 9.11
N ALA A 275 9.06 -19.05 7.82
CA ALA A 275 8.44 -19.81 6.74
C ALA A 275 8.63 -21.32 6.92
N LYS A 276 9.87 -21.76 7.19
CA LYS A 276 10.20 -23.17 7.43
C LYS A 276 9.39 -23.77 8.57
N LYS A 277 9.19 -23.02 9.67
CA LYS A 277 8.35 -23.45 10.78
C LYS A 277 6.90 -23.63 10.36
N LEU A 278 6.32 -22.66 9.65
CA LEU A 278 4.95 -22.74 9.15
C LEU A 278 4.77 -23.93 8.19
N PHE A 279 5.66 -24.10 7.22
CA PHE A 279 5.57 -25.17 6.22
C PHE A 279 5.65 -26.56 6.86
N SER A 280 6.54 -26.74 7.85
CA SER A 280 6.64 -27.96 8.64
C SER A 280 5.35 -28.25 9.42
N GLN A 281 4.78 -27.22 10.07
CA GLN A 281 3.51 -27.36 10.81
C GLN A 281 2.33 -27.75 9.89
N LEU A 282 2.34 -27.27 8.65
CA LEU A 282 1.34 -27.61 7.64
C LEU A 282 1.60 -28.97 6.96
N GLY A 283 2.73 -29.63 7.24
CA GLY A 283 3.11 -30.90 6.62
C GLY A 283 3.40 -30.78 5.12
N LEU A 284 3.86 -29.61 4.66
CA LEU A 284 4.10 -29.34 3.24
C LEU A 284 5.51 -29.74 2.81
N SER A 285 5.62 -30.24 1.58
CA SER A 285 6.90 -30.44 0.91
C SER A 285 7.53 -29.09 0.61
N THR A 286 8.84 -28.95 0.84
CA THR A 286 9.57 -27.70 0.59
C THR A 286 10.67 -27.88 -0.44
N PHE A 287 10.95 -26.83 -1.20
CA PHE A 287 12.10 -26.77 -2.10
C PHE A 287 12.69 -25.36 -2.08
N THR A 288 13.94 -25.21 -2.54
CA THR A 288 14.62 -23.92 -2.59
C THR A 288 15.08 -23.63 -4.01
N GLN A 289 14.88 -22.40 -4.45
CA GLN A 289 15.36 -21.90 -5.74
C GLN A 289 15.83 -20.46 -5.56
N ASP A 290 17.05 -20.16 -6.03
CA ASP A 290 17.69 -18.84 -5.96
C ASP A 290 17.66 -18.17 -4.57
N SER A 291 17.83 -18.95 -3.51
CA SER A 291 17.80 -18.56 -2.09
C SER A 291 16.41 -18.40 -1.47
N THR A 292 15.34 -18.45 -2.26
CA THR A 292 13.96 -18.42 -1.76
C THR A 292 13.50 -19.83 -1.39
N LEU A 293 12.89 -19.98 -0.21
CA LEU A 293 12.24 -21.21 0.25
C LEU A 293 10.77 -21.23 -0.15
N TYR A 294 10.35 -22.30 -0.79
CA TYR A 294 8.99 -22.54 -1.25
C TYR A 294 8.37 -23.74 -0.57
N ALA A 295 7.04 -23.77 -0.49
CA ALA A 295 6.27 -24.95 -0.13
C ALA A 295 5.34 -25.34 -1.28
N SER A 296 5.30 -26.63 -1.62
CA SER A 296 4.38 -27.20 -2.60
C SER A 296 3.39 -28.18 -1.97
N TYR A 297 2.25 -28.33 -2.63
CA TYR A 297 1.16 -29.20 -2.20
C TYR A 297 0.35 -29.71 -3.41
N ASP A 298 -0.43 -30.77 -3.18
CA ASP A 298 -1.40 -31.26 -4.17
C ASP A 298 -2.50 -30.21 -4.35
N CYS A 299 -2.70 -29.71 -5.58
CA CYS A 299 -3.69 -28.69 -5.88
C CYS A 299 -5.12 -29.05 -5.45
N SER A 300 -5.46 -30.34 -5.33
CA SER A 300 -6.75 -30.82 -4.83
C SER A 300 -6.91 -30.70 -3.30
N SER A 301 -5.81 -30.52 -2.57
CA SER A 301 -5.73 -30.51 -1.11
C SER A 301 -5.10 -29.20 -0.62
N THR A 302 -5.83 -28.10 -0.77
CA THR A 302 -5.35 -26.77 -0.36
C THR A 302 -5.10 -26.71 1.16
N PRO A 303 -3.91 -26.29 1.62
CA PRO A 303 -3.62 -26.15 3.04
C PRO A 303 -4.40 -24.99 3.67
N GLN A 304 -4.89 -25.19 4.90
CA GLN A 304 -5.59 -24.14 5.63
C GLN A 304 -4.60 -23.18 6.30
N VAL A 305 -4.43 -22.01 5.69
CA VAL A 305 -3.60 -20.93 6.23
C VAL A 305 -4.50 -19.81 6.74
N THR A 306 -4.44 -19.54 8.05
CA THR A 306 -5.29 -18.52 8.70
C THR A 306 -4.44 -17.50 9.43
N PHE A 307 -4.53 -16.26 8.97
CA PHE A 307 -3.97 -15.07 9.61
C PHE A 307 -4.93 -14.53 10.66
N ASN A 308 -4.41 -14.03 11.77
CA ASN A 308 -5.18 -13.32 12.78
C ASN A 308 -4.58 -11.94 13.03
N TYR A 309 -5.41 -10.91 12.90
CA TYR A 309 -5.11 -9.53 13.24
C TYR A 309 -6.10 -9.08 14.32
N GLY A 310 -5.62 -9.04 15.57
CA GLY A 310 -6.53 -8.92 16.72
C GLY A 310 -7.52 -10.09 16.75
N SER A 311 -8.82 -9.78 16.84
CA SER A 311 -9.90 -10.78 16.79
C SER A 311 -10.33 -11.18 15.38
N LYS A 312 -9.78 -10.56 14.33
CA LYS A 312 -10.15 -10.87 12.94
C LYS A 312 -9.31 -12.01 12.40
N SER A 313 -9.96 -13.12 12.08
CA SER A 313 -9.35 -14.24 11.34
C SER A 313 -9.59 -14.08 9.84
N ILE A 314 -8.55 -14.31 9.05
CA ILE A 314 -8.55 -14.25 7.59
C ILE A 314 -7.89 -15.52 7.08
N THR A 315 -8.69 -16.44 6.55
CA THR A 315 -8.20 -17.68 5.93
C THR A 315 -7.98 -17.45 4.44
N LEU A 316 -6.82 -17.86 3.92
CA LEU A 316 -6.58 -17.82 2.48
C LEU A 316 -7.51 -18.79 1.76
N SER A 317 -8.28 -18.30 0.79
CA SER A 317 -9.02 -19.15 -0.14
C SER A 317 -8.08 -19.98 -1.01
N SER A 318 -8.56 -21.07 -1.62
CA SER A 318 -7.80 -21.86 -2.59
C SER A 318 -7.22 -21.03 -3.73
N ALA A 319 -7.95 -20.03 -4.21
CA ALA A 319 -7.53 -19.13 -5.29
C ALA A 319 -6.41 -18.14 -4.89
N THR A 320 -6.11 -18.04 -3.60
CA THR A 320 -5.09 -17.13 -3.03
C THR A 320 -4.03 -17.86 -2.23
N ALA A 321 -4.25 -19.13 -1.92
CA ALA A 321 -3.28 -19.98 -1.25
C ALA A 321 -2.16 -20.41 -2.19
N THR A 322 -2.38 -20.41 -3.50
CA THR A 322 -1.33 -20.62 -4.51
C THR A 322 -1.13 -19.40 -5.40
N PHE A 323 0.10 -19.20 -5.85
CA PHE A 323 0.44 -18.24 -6.91
C PHE A 323 0.78 -18.92 -8.25
N GLY A 324 0.77 -20.26 -8.33
CA GLY A 324 1.09 -21.00 -9.54
C GLY A 324 1.52 -22.44 -9.28
N THR A 325 1.85 -23.16 -10.34
CA THR A 325 2.26 -24.56 -10.31
C THR A 325 3.71 -24.75 -10.75
N THR A 326 4.35 -25.79 -10.22
CA THR A 326 5.62 -26.31 -10.75
C THR A 326 5.40 -27.05 -12.07
N ASN A 327 6.48 -27.38 -12.78
CA ASN A 327 6.44 -28.25 -13.97
C ASN A 327 5.88 -29.66 -13.69
N SER A 328 5.91 -30.11 -12.42
CA SER A 328 5.32 -31.40 -12.00
C SER A 328 3.82 -31.30 -11.71
N GLY A 329 3.20 -30.12 -11.87
CA GLY A 329 1.77 -29.90 -11.61
C GLY A 329 1.42 -29.68 -10.13
N SER A 330 2.42 -29.56 -9.24
CA SER A 330 2.18 -29.25 -7.82
C SER A 330 1.91 -27.76 -7.64
N CYS A 331 0.91 -27.40 -6.84
CA CYS A 331 0.65 -26.01 -6.47
C CYS A 331 1.73 -25.53 -5.51
N VAL A 332 2.18 -24.28 -5.67
CA VAL A 332 3.13 -23.64 -4.76
C VAL A 332 2.39 -22.61 -3.92
N LEU A 333 2.61 -22.64 -2.61
CA LEU A 333 1.99 -21.75 -1.65
C LEU A 333 2.37 -20.29 -1.93
N SER A 334 1.44 -19.35 -1.80
CA SER A 334 1.66 -17.90 -1.95
C SER A 334 2.52 -17.28 -0.83
N ILE A 335 2.97 -18.10 0.12
CA ILE A 335 3.90 -17.74 1.17
C ILE A 335 5.26 -18.30 0.81
N VAL A 336 6.28 -17.45 0.77
CA VAL A 336 7.68 -17.81 0.53
C VAL A 336 8.55 -17.40 1.71
N GLY A 337 9.67 -18.11 1.87
CA GLY A 337 10.68 -17.82 2.89
C GLY A 337 11.89 -17.14 2.28
N GLU A 338 12.15 -15.89 2.65
CA GLU A 338 13.35 -15.17 2.25
C GLU A 338 13.75 -14.07 3.25
N ASP A 339 15.05 -13.91 3.44
CA ASP A 339 15.62 -12.92 4.35
C ASP A 339 15.94 -11.61 3.60
N ILE A 340 14.92 -10.76 3.49
CA ILE A 340 14.94 -9.43 2.84
C ILE A 340 15.53 -8.32 3.73
N GLY A 341 16.26 -8.71 4.79
CA GLY A 341 16.89 -7.86 5.82
C GLY A 341 15.99 -6.87 6.55
N TYR A 342 14.69 -7.17 6.59
CA TYR A 342 13.73 -6.54 7.50
C TYR A 342 13.05 -7.62 8.36
N SER A 343 12.96 -7.37 9.66
CA SER A 343 12.49 -8.37 10.65
C SER A 343 10.97 -8.37 10.81
N ALA A 344 10.24 -8.50 9.69
CA ALA A 344 8.80 -8.61 9.63
C ALA A 344 8.37 -9.50 8.45
N TRP A 345 7.14 -9.98 8.47
CA TRP A 345 6.51 -10.56 7.28
C TRP A 345 5.97 -9.44 6.42
N ILE A 346 6.11 -9.56 5.12
CA ILE A 346 5.44 -8.70 4.15
C ILE A 346 4.18 -9.43 3.73
N THR A 347 3.01 -8.89 4.08
CA THR A 347 1.73 -9.51 3.77
C THR A 347 1.07 -8.77 2.62
N GLY A 348 1.30 -9.31 1.42
CA GLY A 348 0.86 -8.72 0.16
C GLY A 348 -0.48 -9.19 -0.35
N ASP A 349 -0.63 -9.20 -1.67
CA ASP A 349 -1.87 -9.45 -2.42
C ASP A 349 -2.74 -10.59 -1.89
N PRO A 350 -2.22 -11.78 -1.51
CA PRO A 350 -3.07 -12.84 -0.98
C PRO A 350 -3.90 -12.38 0.21
N LEU A 351 -3.40 -11.51 1.08
CA LEU A 351 -4.16 -10.95 2.19
C LEU A 351 -5.28 -10.03 1.68
N PHE A 352 -4.94 -9.01 0.88
CA PHE A 352 -5.90 -8.04 0.34
C PHE A 352 -6.98 -8.68 -0.55
N ARG A 353 -6.69 -9.85 -1.14
CA ARG A 353 -7.67 -10.63 -1.89
C ARG A 353 -8.67 -11.36 -1.00
N ASN A 354 -8.39 -11.57 0.28
CA ASN A 354 -9.30 -12.22 1.25
C ASN A 354 -9.98 -11.28 2.25
N THR A 355 -9.53 -10.04 2.41
CA THR A 355 -10.14 -9.06 3.33
C THR A 355 -10.20 -7.66 2.71
N VAL A 356 -11.03 -6.75 3.21
CA VAL A 356 -10.79 -5.32 3.00
C VAL A 356 -9.75 -4.87 4.03
N VAL A 357 -8.77 -4.08 3.61
CA VAL A 357 -7.74 -3.50 4.49
C VAL A 357 -7.97 -2.00 4.58
N THR A 358 -8.13 -1.48 5.79
CA THR A 358 -8.29 -0.04 6.10
C THR A 358 -7.02 0.50 6.74
N PHE A 359 -6.53 1.62 6.24
CA PHE A 359 -5.38 2.34 6.80
C PHE A 359 -5.91 3.62 7.42
N ASP A 360 -5.80 3.75 8.74
CA ASP A 360 -6.30 4.88 9.52
C ASP A 360 -5.11 5.62 10.13
N TYR A 361 -4.68 6.67 9.43
CA TYR A 361 -3.51 7.46 9.82
C TYR A 361 -3.79 8.29 11.08
N THR A 362 -5.00 8.84 11.23
CA THR A 362 -5.36 9.63 12.43
C THR A 362 -5.13 8.86 13.72
N ASN A 363 -5.45 7.56 13.71
CA ASN A 363 -5.41 6.74 14.92
C ASN A 363 -4.23 5.75 14.92
N ASN A 364 -3.26 5.88 14.00
CA ASN A 364 -2.09 5.00 13.87
C ASN A 364 -2.47 3.50 13.95
N ARG A 365 -3.37 3.06 13.06
CA ARG A 365 -3.88 1.67 13.08
C ARG A 365 -4.26 1.15 11.69
N VAL A 366 -4.25 -0.17 11.54
CA VAL A 366 -4.74 -0.89 10.35
C VAL A 366 -5.97 -1.71 10.74
N GLY A 367 -7.00 -1.69 9.90
CA GLY A 367 -8.28 -2.34 10.12
C GLY A 367 -8.58 -3.41 9.07
N PHE A 368 -9.27 -4.48 9.48
CA PHE A 368 -9.58 -5.62 8.61
C PHE A 368 -11.08 -5.95 8.67
N SER A 369 -11.74 -6.08 7.50
CA SER A 369 -13.20 -6.28 7.38
C SER A 369 -13.57 -7.46 6.50
#